data_AF-A0AAX1D1K3-F1
#
_entry.id   AF-A0AAX1D1K3-F1
#
_cell.length_a   1.000
_cell.length_b   1.000
_cell.length_c   1.000
_cell.angle_alpha   90.00
_cell.angle_beta   90.00
_cell.angle_gamma   90.00
#
_symmetry.space_group_name_H-M   'P 1'
#
loop_
_entity.id
_entity.type
_entity.pdbx_description
1 polymer ?
#
loop_
_entity_poly.entity_id
_entity_poly.type
_entity_poly.pdbx_seq_one_letter_code
_entity_poly.pdbx_strand_id
1 'polypeptide(L)'
;MFGRSQRAVFKPSVYQPGQRTRRMPRWLVLLLVGIALGAGGVLFLQTNYGPQRLTVEQSEQLHTELSASKLENQRLQSQLEEATQQRDANKSGHEKLTADLADARAKLDTLNKELVLFQDAMPPDPRGGNLGIRSATFKRQPGLLDYQVLVMREERTGAPFKGTLTFSIDGSYSNGRAATVTPEGPALNVDRYDYALGQLKLPDGFTPKVVVLRVMDGNQKQQAMRIYYVRN
;
A
#
# COMPACT_ATOMS: atom_id res chain seq x y z
N MET A 1 -96.26 55.23 110.68
CA MET A 1 -95.16 54.44 111.30
C MET A 1 -94.15 54.15 110.18
N PHE A 2 -93.04 54.90 110.13
CA PHE A 2 -91.64 54.46 110.38
C PHE A 2 -91.20 53.26 109.49
N GLY A 3 -90.07 53.28 108.76
CA GLY A 3 -88.87 54.09 108.89
C GLY A 3 -87.89 54.03 107.69
N ARG A 4 -86.90 54.93 107.78
CA ARG A 4 -85.76 55.20 106.88
C ARG A 4 -84.68 54.10 106.94
N SER A 5 -83.96 53.89 105.83
CA SER A 5 -82.50 53.63 105.79
C SER A 5 -82.00 53.82 104.35
N GLN A 6 -81.31 54.93 104.05
CA GLN A 6 -79.85 55.13 103.99
C GLN A 6 -79.14 54.59 102.73
N ARG A 7 -78.49 55.53 102.02
CA ARG A 7 -77.68 55.41 100.81
C ARG A 7 -76.40 54.59 101.01
N ALA A 8 -75.85 54.07 99.91
CA ALA A 8 -74.41 53.97 99.72
C ALA A 8 -74.02 54.55 98.35
N VAL A 9 -73.10 55.52 98.40
CA VAL A 9 -72.47 56.22 97.27
C VAL A 9 -71.20 55.45 96.91
N PHE A 10 -71.06 55.02 95.65
CA PHE A 10 -69.81 54.47 95.13
C PHE A 10 -68.96 55.58 94.50
N LYS A 11 -67.69 55.64 94.90
CA LYS A 11 -66.67 56.60 94.43
C LYS A 11 -66.00 56.09 93.15
N PRO A 12 -65.63 56.96 92.19
CA PRO A 12 -64.95 56.55 90.96
C PRO A 12 -63.50 56.16 91.25
N SER A 13 -63.07 54.99 90.78
CA SER A 13 -61.69 54.53 90.89
C SER A 13 -60.81 55.17 89.82
N VAL A 14 -59.69 55.68 90.29
CA VAL A 14 -58.59 56.30 89.55
C VAL A 14 -57.82 55.22 88.77
N TYR A 15 -57.89 55.21 87.43
CA TYR A 15 -56.84 54.61 86.60
C TYR A 15 -56.74 55.33 85.26
N GLN A 16 -55.69 56.13 85.15
CA GLN A 16 -55.21 56.75 83.92
C GLN A 16 -53.98 55.96 83.48
N PRO A 17 -54.04 55.16 82.39
CA PRO A 17 -52.84 54.53 81.85
C PRO A 17 -52.18 55.44 80.82
N GLY A 18 -50.94 55.85 81.12
CA GLY A 18 -50.08 56.62 80.23
C GLY A 18 -49.74 55.89 78.93
N GLN A 19 -49.51 56.67 77.87
CA GLN A 19 -49.13 56.21 76.54
C GLN A 19 -47.75 55.50 76.56
N ARG A 20 -47.72 54.21 76.22
CA ARG A 20 -46.48 53.45 75.95
C ARG A 20 -46.18 53.49 74.46
N THR A 21 -45.00 53.99 74.10
CA THR A 21 -44.48 54.01 72.74
C THR A 21 -44.26 52.57 72.23
N ARG A 22 -44.91 52.21 71.12
CA ARG A 22 -44.76 50.92 70.42
C ARG A 22 -43.36 50.83 69.81
N ARG A 23 -42.39 50.28 70.55
CA ARG A 23 -41.20 49.69 69.92
C ARG A 23 -41.58 48.31 69.40
N MET A 24 -41.44 48.10 68.10
CA MET A 24 -41.68 46.79 67.50
C MET A 24 -40.79 45.74 68.18
N PRO A 25 -41.33 44.58 68.56
CA PRO A 25 -40.55 43.53 69.19
C PRO A 25 -39.44 43.09 68.23
N ARG A 26 -38.20 43.04 68.73
CA ARG A 26 -37.00 42.72 67.93
C ARG A 26 -37.11 41.40 67.14
N TRP A 27 -37.93 40.47 67.60
CA TRP A 27 -38.19 39.19 66.93
C TRP A 27 -38.86 39.35 65.55
N LEU A 28 -39.68 40.39 65.38
CA LEU A 28 -40.50 40.58 64.19
C LEU A 28 -39.68 41.23 63.08
N VAL A 29 -38.73 42.09 63.48
CA VAL A 29 -37.72 42.65 62.59
C VAL A 29 -36.82 41.54 62.05
N LEU A 30 -36.37 40.61 62.90
CA LEU A 30 -35.56 39.46 62.47
C LEU A 30 -36.32 38.55 61.49
N LEU A 31 -37.61 38.32 61.74
CA LEU A 31 -38.45 37.50 60.85
C LEU A 31 -38.65 38.16 59.48
N LEU A 32 -38.94 39.48 59.45
CA LEU A 32 -39.10 40.21 58.18
C LEU A 32 -37.79 40.28 57.38
N VAL A 33 -36.66 40.46 58.05
CA VAL A 33 -35.33 40.44 57.41
C VAL A 33 -35.02 39.05 56.86
N GLY A 34 -35.35 37.99 57.60
CA GLY A 34 -35.21 36.61 57.13
C GLY A 34 -36.06 36.31 55.90
N ILE A 35 -37.31 36.79 55.86
CA ILE A 35 -38.19 36.63 54.69
C ILE A 35 -37.69 37.45 53.50
N ALA A 36 -37.24 38.68 53.73
CA ALA A 36 -36.71 39.53 52.67
C ALA A 36 -35.40 38.96 52.07
N LEU A 37 -34.52 38.41 52.92
CA LEU A 37 -33.32 37.71 52.48
C LEU A 37 -33.64 36.38 51.79
N GLY A 38 -34.64 35.64 52.27
CA GLY A 38 -35.09 34.40 51.64
C GLY A 38 -35.73 34.63 50.27
N ALA A 39 -36.66 35.58 50.17
CA ALA A 39 -37.32 35.95 48.92
C ALA A 39 -36.34 36.60 47.94
N GLY A 40 -35.46 37.48 48.41
CA GLY A 40 -34.39 38.08 47.61
C GLY A 40 -33.38 37.04 47.13
N GLY A 41 -33.03 36.06 47.96
CA GLY A 41 -32.14 34.96 47.60
C GLY A 41 -32.75 34.05 46.53
N VAL A 42 -34.04 33.67 46.66
CA VAL A 42 -34.74 32.87 45.65
C VAL A 42 -34.88 33.61 44.34
N LEU A 43 -35.26 34.90 44.37
CA LEU A 43 -35.34 35.72 43.16
C LEU A 43 -33.97 35.90 42.49
N PHE A 44 -32.91 36.09 43.26
CA PHE A 44 -31.54 36.22 42.74
C PHE A 44 -31.03 34.92 42.10
N LEU A 45 -31.30 33.77 42.71
CA LEU A 45 -30.98 32.47 42.10
C LEU A 45 -31.80 32.25 40.82
N GLN A 46 -33.07 32.64 40.82
CA GLN A 46 -33.96 32.41 39.68
C GLN A 46 -33.66 33.36 38.51
N THR A 47 -33.21 34.59 38.76
CA THR A 47 -32.81 35.53 37.70
C THR A 47 -31.42 35.26 37.15
N ASN A 48 -30.48 34.81 37.99
CA ASN A 48 -29.09 34.58 37.58
C ASN A 48 -28.81 33.15 37.08
N TYR A 49 -29.62 32.16 37.49
CA TYR A 49 -29.48 30.75 37.12
C TYR A 49 -30.77 30.09 36.60
N GLY A 50 -31.81 30.88 36.30
CA GLY A 50 -33.00 30.36 35.62
C GLY A 50 -32.66 29.89 34.20
N PRO A 51 -33.37 28.87 33.66
CA PRO A 51 -33.14 28.40 32.30
C PRO A 51 -33.31 29.59 31.34
N GLN A 52 -32.25 29.92 30.60
CA GLN A 52 -32.32 30.90 29.53
C GLN A 52 -33.45 30.47 28.61
N ARG A 53 -34.51 31.28 28.54
CA ARG A 53 -35.58 31.06 27.58
C ARG A 53 -34.96 31.37 26.22
N LEU A 54 -34.45 30.34 25.55
CA LEU A 54 -33.98 30.46 24.17
C LEU A 54 -35.07 31.16 23.39
N THR A 55 -34.75 32.30 22.79
CA THR A 55 -35.64 32.91 21.81
C THR A 55 -35.84 31.89 20.69
N VAL A 56 -37.01 31.90 20.04
CA VAL A 56 -37.34 30.94 18.97
C VAL A 56 -36.22 30.89 17.91
N GLU A 57 -35.63 32.04 17.62
CA GLU A 57 -34.49 32.21 16.72
C GLU A 57 -33.20 31.50 17.19
N GLN A 58 -32.86 31.56 18.48
CA GLN A 58 -31.68 30.83 19.03
C GLN A 58 -31.87 29.32 19.00
N SER A 59 -33.10 28.84 19.21
CA SER A 59 -33.40 27.40 19.10
C SER A 59 -33.31 26.93 17.65
N GLU A 60 -33.79 27.72 16.70
CA GLU A 60 -33.66 27.41 15.26
C GLU A 60 -32.19 27.40 14.81
N GLN A 61 -31.37 28.35 15.29
CA GLN A 61 -29.92 28.37 15.02
C GLN A 61 -29.23 27.13 15.60
N LEU A 62 -29.50 26.78 16.87
CA LEU A 62 -28.95 25.58 17.50
C LEU A 62 -29.39 24.29 16.79
N HIS A 63 -30.64 24.20 16.35
CA HIS A 63 -31.11 23.05 15.56
C HIS A 63 -30.39 22.95 14.22
N THR A 64 -30.18 24.08 13.56
CA THR A 64 -29.43 24.17 12.29
C THR A 64 -27.99 23.71 12.49
N GLU A 65 -27.27 24.24 13.47
CA GLU A 65 -25.89 23.84 13.79
C GLU A 65 -25.81 22.36 14.18
N LEU A 66 -26.73 21.86 15.00
CA LEU A 66 -26.77 20.45 15.38
C LEU A 66 -26.99 19.55 14.17
N SER A 67 -27.89 19.94 13.26
CA SER A 67 -28.12 19.19 12.02
C SER A 67 -26.91 19.21 11.09
N ALA A 68 -26.25 20.36 10.93
CA ALA A 68 -25.04 20.51 10.15
C ALA A 68 -23.89 19.65 10.71
N SER A 69 -23.70 19.68 12.04
CA SER A 69 -22.69 18.86 12.71
C SER A 69 -22.98 17.36 12.61
N LYS A 70 -24.26 16.96 12.69
CA LYS A 70 -24.64 15.55 12.46
C LYS A 70 -24.32 15.10 11.03
N LEU A 71 -24.60 15.95 10.04
CA LEU A 71 -24.27 15.67 8.64
C LEU A 71 -22.75 15.58 8.42
N GLU A 72 -21.99 16.48 9.04
CA GLU A 72 -20.53 16.45 8.98
C GLU A 72 -19.95 15.20 9.64
N ASN A 73 -20.46 14.80 10.80
CA ASN A 73 -20.07 13.54 11.44
C ASN A 73 -20.36 12.32 10.56
N GLN A 74 -21.53 12.28 9.91
CA GLN A 74 -21.86 11.20 8.96
C GLN A 74 -20.88 11.17 7.77
N ARG A 75 -20.53 12.34 7.22
CA ARG A 75 -19.55 12.46 6.14
C ARG A 75 -18.14 12.07 6.57
N LEU A 76 -17.72 12.44 7.78
CA LEU A 76 -16.41 12.06 8.32
C LEU A 76 -16.35 10.55 8.60
N GLN A 77 -17.43 9.95 9.09
CA GLN A 77 -17.54 8.50 9.26
C GLN A 77 -17.40 7.77 7.93
N SER A 78 -18.10 8.21 6.88
CA SER A 78 -17.97 7.59 5.55
C SER A 78 -16.57 7.73 4.96
N GLN A 79 -15.92 8.89 5.12
CA GLN A 79 -14.53 9.09 4.71
C GLN A 79 -13.55 8.21 5.48
N LEU A 80 -13.78 8.00 6.78
CA LEU A 80 -12.94 7.13 7.60
C LEU A 80 -13.11 5.67 7.19
N GLU A 81 -14.34 5.22 6.92
CA GLU A 81 -14.62 3.88 6.40
C GLU A 81 -13.94 3.66 5.05
N GLU A 82 -14.05 4.62 4.12
CA GLU A 82 -13.41 4.55 2.81
C GLU A 82 -11.87 4.51 2.93
N ALA A 83 -11.28 5.41 3.72
CA ALA A 83 -9.83 5.44 3.94
C ALA A 83 -9.32 4.16 4.62
N THR A 84 -10.11 3.60 5.55
CA THR A 84 -9.82 2.33 6.22
C THR A 84 -9.85 1.18 5.22
N GLN A 85 -10.87 1.11 4.37
CA GLN A 85 -10.96 0.09 3.31
C GLN A 85 -9.80 0.21 2.32
N GLN A 86 -9.46 1.42 1.87
CA GLN A 86 -8.34 1.65 0.97
C GLN A 86 -7.00 1.25 1.61
N ARG A 87 -6.78 1.60 2.89
CA ARG A 87 -5.59 1.19 3.62
C ARG A 87 -5.49 -0.33 3.73
N ASP A 88 -6.59 -1.00 4.07
CA ASP A 88 -6.60 -2.44 4.28
C ASP A 88 -6.43 -3.19 2.94
N ALA A 89 -7.01 -2.68 1.86
CA ALA A 89 -6.77 -3.15 0.50
C ALA A 89 -5.29 -2.98 0.07
N ASN A 90 -4.71 -1.80 0.32
CA ASN A 90 -3.31 -1.54 0.00
C ASN A 90 -2.36 -2.41 0.84
N LYS A 91 -2.65 -2.58 2.13
CA LYS A 91 -1.87 -3.43 3.04
C LYS A 91 -1.90 -4.89 2.59
N SER A 92 -3.09 -5.43 2.33
CA SER A 92 -3.22 -6.82 1.84
C SER A 92 -2.59 -7.01 0.46
N GLY A 93 -2.68 -6.01 -0.43
CA GLY A 93 -1.97 -6.00 -1.72
C GLY A 93 -0.45 -6.03 -1.56
N HIS A 94 0.09 -5.21 -0.65
CA HIS A 94 1.51 -5.20 -0.32
C HIS A 94 1.97 -6.53 0.26
N GLU A 95 1.23 -7.10 1.22
CA GLU A 95 1.55 -8.41 1.81
C GLU A 95 1.60 -9.52 0.73
N LYS A 96 0.63 -9.55 -0.19
CA LYS A 96 0.63 -10.49 -1.33
C LYS A 96 1.84 -10.30 -2.23
N LEU A 97 2.12 -9.06 -2.66
CA LEU A 97 3.30 -8.77 -3.49
C LEU A 97 4.61 -9.18 -2.80
N THR A 98 4.68 -9.01 -1.48
CA THR A 98 5.86 -9.40 -0.70
C THR A 98 6.03 -10.91 -0.66
N ALA A 99 4.92 -11.66 -0.50
CA ALA A 99 4.92 -13.11 -0.56
C ALA A 99 5.28 -13.63 -1.97
N ASP A 100 4.65 -13.09 -3.01
CA ASP A 100 4.93 -13.47 -4.41
C ASP A 100 6.39 -13.22 -4.78
N LEU A 101 6.97 -12.12 -4.30
CA LEU A 101 8.37 -11.79 -4.52
C LEU A 101 9.29 -12.78 -3.79
N ALA A 102 8.97 -13.14 -2.54
CA ALA A 102 9.72 -14.16 -1.81
C ALA A 102 9.67 -15.53 -2.53
N ASP A 103 8.50 -15.93 -3.01
CA ASP A 103 8.31 -17.18 -3.78
C ASP A 103 9.08 -17.16 -5.10
N ALA A 104 9.04 -16.04 -5.83
CA ALA A 104 9.81 -15.88 -7.07
C ALA A 104 11.32 -15.98 -6.82
N ARG A 105 11.82 -15.35 -5.74
CA ARG A 105 13.24 -15.47 -5.34
C ARG A 105 13.61 -16.92 -4.99
N ALA A 106 12.78 -17.62 -4.22
CA ALA A 106 13.03 -19.01 -3.87
C ALA A 106 13.04 -19.94 -5.11
N LYS A 107 12.17 -19.67 -6.10
CA LYS A 107 12.15 -20.38 -7.39
C LYS A 107 13.42 -20.11 -8.19
N LEU A 108 13.88 -18.85 -8.27
CA LEU A 108 15.13 -18.50 -8.94
C LEU A 108 16.34 -19.19 -8.29
N ASP A 109 16.42 -19.20 -6.96
CA ASP A 109 17.49 -19.90 -6.24
C ASP A 109 17.48 -21.41 -6.51
N THR A 110 16.29 -22.02 -6.57
CA THR A 110 16.14 -23.44 -6.90
C THR A 110 16.57 -23.73 -8.33
N LEU A 111 16.07 -22.96 -9.31
CA LEU A 111 16.47 -23.08 -10.72
C LEU A 111 17.98 -22.87 -10.91
N ASN A 112 18.58 -21.93 -10.20
CA ASN A 112 20.03 -21.70 -10.24
C ASN A 112 20.80 -22.91 -9.69
N LYS A 113 20.36 -23.52 -8.58
CA LYS A 113 20.96 -24.74 -8.03
C LYS A 113 20.84 -25.92 -9.00
N GLU A 114 19.66 -26.11 -9.58
CA GLU A 114 19.42 -27.13 -10.60
C GLU A 114 20.30 -26.92 -11.83
N LEU A 115 20.41 -25.68 -12.31
CA LEU A 115 21.28 -25.34 -13.43
C LEU A 115 22.74 -25.65 -13.12
N VAL A 116 23.23 -25.36 -11.90
CA VAL A 116 24.60 -25.71 -11.48
C VAL A 116 24.78 -27.23 -11.42
N LEU A 117 23.80 -27.96 -10.87
CA LEU A 117 23.84 -29.42 -10.82
C LEU A 117 23.89 -30.04 -12.23
N PHE A 118 23.05 -29.58 -13.15
CA PHE A 118 23.09 -30.04 -14.55
C PHE A 118 24.41 -29.70 -15.23
N GLN A 119 25.02 -28.56 -14.90
CA GLN A 119 26.34 -28.20 -15.40
C GLN A 119 27.43 -29.12 -14.87
N ASP A 120 27.44 -29.44 -13.57
CA ASP A 120 28.42 -30.35 -12.97
C ASP A 120 28.30 -31.77 -13.53
N ALA A 121 27.11 -32.16 -13.99
CA ALA A 121 26.87 -33.45 -14.64
C ALA A 121 27.22 -33.46 -16.14
N MET A 122 27.50 -32.32 -16.77
CA MET A 122 27.84 -32.28 -18.20
C MET A 122 29.28 -32.77 -18.43
N PRO A 123 29.51 -33.71 -19.37
CA PRO A 123 30.85 -34.15 -19.70
C PRO A 123 31.64 -33.01 -20.38
N PRO A 124 32.98 -33.02 -20.26
CA PRO A 124 33.85 -32.08 -20.96
C PRO A 124 33.67 -32.20 -22.47
N ASP A 125 33.91 -31.10 -23.21
CA ASP A 125 33.83 -31.14 -24.67
C ASP A 125 34.91 -32.11 -25.19
N PRO A 126 34.55 -33.13 -26.00
CA PRO A 126 35.51 -34.12 -26.51
C PRO A 126 36.63 -33.51 -27.36
N ARG A 127 36.51 -32.25 -27.79
CA ARG A 127 37.56 -31.52 -28.52
C ARG A 127 38.66 -30.95 -27.62
N GLY A 128 38.54 -31.07 -26.30
CA GLY A 128 39.62 -30.77 -25.33
C GLY A 128 40.00 -29.29 -25.20
N GLY A 129 39.15 -28.38 -25.66
CA GLY A 129 39.34 -26.93 -25.53
C GLY A 129 38.69 -26.35 -24.28
N ASN A 130 39.24 -25.23 -23.78
CA ASN A 130 38.65 -24.50 -22.65
C ASN A 130 37.26 -23.91 -23.01
N LEU A 131 37.02 -23.60 -24.28
CA LEU A 131 35.72 -23.09 -24.75
C LEU A 131 35.06 -24.12 -25.68
N GLY A 132 33.78 -24.41 -25.46
CA GLY A 132 33.02 -25.39 -26.24
C GLY A 132 31.60 -24.93 -26.54
N ILE A 133 31.13 -25.21 -27.76
CA ILE A 133 29.71 -25.04 -28.12
C ILE A 133 28.98 -26.29 -27.63
N ARG A 134 28.14 -26.18 -26.60
CA ARG A 134 27.54 -27.34 -25.92
C ARG A 134 26.28 -27.84 -26.58
N SER A 135 25.41 -26.92 -26.96
CA SER A 135 24.21 -27.24 -27.71
C SER A 135 23.92 -26.14 -28.71
N ALA A 136 23.26 -26.53 -29.80
CA ALA A 136 22.62 -25.59 -30.69
C ALA A 136 21.36 -26.23 -31.28
N THR A 137 20.32 -25.42 -31.37
CA THR A 137 19.06 -25.81 -32.02
C THR A 137 18.77 -24.80 -33.11
N PHE A 138 18.34 -25.32 -34.26
CA PHE A 138 17.97 -24.51 -35.42
C PHE A 138 16.59 -24.92 -35.89
N LYS A 139 15.72 -23.94 -36.09
CA LYS A 139 14.37 -24.15 -36.61
C LYS A 139 14.15 -23.29 -37.84
N ARG A 140 13.72 -23.93 -38.93
CA ARG A 140 13.44 -23.23 -40.18
C ARG A 140 12.15 -22.41 -40.05
N GLN A 141 12.20 -21.18 -40.53
CA GLN A 141 11.04 -20.32 -40.76
C GLN A 141 11.06 -19.81 -42.21
N PRO A 142 9.93 -19.30 -42.76
CA PRO A 142 9.93 -18.71 -44.10
C PRO A 142 10.92 -17.53 -44.19
N GLY A 143 11.99 -17.68 -44.98
CA GLY A 143 13.06 -16.68 -45.15
C GLY A 143 13.97 -16.46 -43.94
N LEU A 144 13.78 -17.24 -42.85
CA LEU A 144 14.47 -17.04 -41.58
C LEU A 144 14.96 -18.37 -40.99
N LEU A 145 15.97 -18.30 -40.14
CA LEU A 145 16.46 -19.42 -39.33
C LEU A 145 16.53 -18.99 -37.87
N ASP A 146 15.63 -19.51 -37.04
CA ASP A 146 15.72 -19.35 -35.60
C ASP A 146 16.93 -20.15 -35.09
N TYR A 147 17.70 -19.56 -34.19
CA TYR A 147 18.81 -20.24 -33.53
C TYR A 147 18.77 -20.04 -32.03
N GLN A 148 19.22 -21.08 -31.32
CA GLN A 148 19.53 -21.07 -29.91
C GLN A 148 20.86 -21.78 -29.74
N VAL A 149 21.87 -21.11 -29.20
CA VAL A 149 23.23 -21.65 -29.05
C VAL A 149 23.70 -21.43 -27.62
N LEU A 150 24.19 -22.50 -27.00
CA LEU A 150 24.85 -22.47 -25.69
C LEU A 150 26.35 -22.66 -25.88
N VAL A 151 27.12 -21.67 -25.45
CA VAL A 151 28.58 -21.74 -25.37
C VAL A 151 28.98 -21.81 -23.90
N MET A 152 29.90 -22.71 -23.55
CA MET A 152 30.38 -22.87 -22.19
C MET A 152 31.90 -22.90 -22.14
N ARG A 153 32.43 -22.41 -21.03
CA ARG A 153 33.83 -22.52 -20.66
C ARG A 153 34.02 -23.63 -19.63
N GLU A 154 35.05 -24.43 -19.84
CA GLU A 154 35.44 -25.52 -18.95
C GLU A 154 36.10 -24.98 -17.67
N GLU A 155 37.01 -24.01 -17.82
CA GLU A 155 37.62 -23.31 -16.69
C GLU A 155 36.63 -22.33 -16.05
N ARG A 156 36.44 -22.52 -14.74
CA ARG A 156 35.47 -21.77 -13.93
C ARG A 156 36.02 -20.47 -13.36
N THR A 157 37.28 -20.15 -13.65
CA THR A 157 38.04 -19.05 -13.05
C THR A 157 38.74 -18.23 -14.12
N GLY A 158 38.81 -16.92 -13.93
CA GLY A 158 39.49 -15.99 -14.83
C GLY A 158 38.56 -14.95 -15.44
N ALA A 159 39.11 -14.05 -16.24
CA ALA A 159 38.33 -12.99 -16.91
C ALA A 159 37.36 -13.59 -17.94
N PRO A 160 36.15 -13.05 -18.12
CA PRO A 160 35.21 -13.52 -19.14
C PRO A 160 35.82 -13.55 -20.55
N PHE A 161 35.53 -14.60 -21.30
CA PHE A 161 35.91 -14.69 -22.71
C PHE A 161 35.02 -13.76 -23.54
N LYS A 162 35.64 -12.85 -24.30
CA LYS A 162 34.95 -11.97 -25.25
C LYS A 162 35.31 -12.40 -26.67
N GLY A 163 34.29 -12.62 -27.49
CA GLY A 163 34.47 -13.09 -28.85
C GLY A 163 33.23 -12.89 -29.70
N THR A 164 33.18 -13.56 -30.85
CA THR A 164 32.02 -13.52 -31.75
C THR A 164 31.61 -14.92 -32.16
N LEU A 165 30.30 -15.13 -32.25
CA LEU A 165 29.74 -16.33 -32.86
C LEU A 165 29.64 -16.10 -34.36
N THR A 166 30.09 -17.06 -35.16
CA THR A 166 29.97 -17.01 -36.62
C THR A 166 29.24 -18.23 -37.14
N PHE A 167 28.47 -18.02 -38.20
CA PHE A 167 27.63 -19.03 -38.84
C PHE A 167 28.12 -19.27 -40.27
N SER A 168 28.21 -20.54 -40.66
CA SER A 168 28.35 -20.95 -42.05
C SER A 168 27.28 -21.99 -42.33
N ILE A 169 26.29 -21.61 -43.12
CA ILE A 169 25.05 -22.37 -43.33
C ILE A 169 25.09 -22.97 -44.72
N ASP A 170 25.18 -24.29 -44.79
CA ASP A 170 25.12 -25.03 -46.04
C ASP A 170 23.68 -25.45 -46.33
N GLY A 171 23.25 -25.25 -47.56
CA GLY A 171 21.90 -25.52 -47.99
C GLY A 171 21.78 -25.62 -49.51
N SER A 172 20.54 -25.60 -49.98
CA SER A 172 20.24 -25.66 -51.41
C SER A 172 19.06 -24.77 -51.75
N TYR A 173 19.09 -24.20 -52.96
CA TYR A 173 17.95 -23.50 -53.54
C TYR A 173 16.93 -24.49 -54.14
N SER A 174 15.72 -24.00 -54.41
CA SER A 174 14.66 -24.76 -55.09
C SER A 174 15.06 -25.31 -56.46
N ASN A 175 16.01 -24.67 -57.14
CA ASN A 175 16.57 -25.12 -58.42
C ASN A 175 17.66 -26.21 -58.28
N GLY A 176 17.90 -26.72 -57.08
CA GLY A 176 18.90 -27.77 -56.81
C GLY A 176 20.33 -27.26 -56.61
N ARG A 177 20.61 -25.96 -56.81
CA ARG A 177 21.95 -25.38 -56.60
C ARG A 177 22.31 -25.38 -55.11
N ALA A 178 23.44 -26.00 -54.76
CA ALA A 178 24.00 -25.90 -53.42
C ALA A 178 24.64 -24.52 -53.21
N ALA A 179 24.53 -23.98 -52.00
CA ALA A 179 25.16 -22.73 -51.61
C ALA A 179 25.46 -22.70 -50.12
N THR A 180 26.45 -21.87 -49.77
CA THR A 180 26.83 -21.57 -48.38
C THR A 180 26.54 -20.10 -48.10
N VAL A 181 25.85 -19.84 -47.00
CA VAL A 181 25.52 -18.48 -46.53
C VAL A 181 26.21 -18.24 -45.19
N THR A 182 26.91 -17.12 -45.06
CA THR A 182 27.66 -16.76 -43.86
C THR A 182 27.10 -15.47 -43.24
N PRO A 183 25.97 -15.54 -42.52
CA PRO A 183 25.43 -14.36 -41.85
C PRO A 183 26.31 -13.99 -40.65
N GLU A 184 26.32 -12.70 -40.32
CA GLU A 184 26.96 -12.21 -39.10
C GLU A 184 26.25 -12.74 -37.86
N GLY A 185 27.02 -13.09 -36.84
CA GLY A 185 26.50 -13.55 -35.57
C GLY A 185 26.78 -12.57 -34.43
N PRO A 186 26.16 -12.81 -33.25
CA PRO A 186 26.28 -11.91 -32.12
C PRO A 186 27.68 -11.96 -31.49
N ALA A 187 28.03 -10.86 -30.81
CA ALA A 187 29.13 -10.86 -29.87
C ALA A 187 28.79 -11.75 -28.66
N LEU A 188 29.80 -12.44 -28.13
CA LEU A 188 29.70 -13.30 -26.97
C LEU A 188 30.50 -12.71 -25.81
N ASN A 189 29.96 -12.81 -24.60
CA ASN A 189 30.64 -12.50 -23.36
C ASN A 189 30.48 -13.66 -22.38
N VAL A 190 31.31 -14.69 -22.56
CA VAL A 190 31.21 -15.96 -21.86
C VAL A 190 32.00 -15.86 -20.56
N ASP A 191 31.29 -15.65 -19.44
CA ASP A 191 31.91 -15.86 -18.12
C ASP A 191 32.00 -17.36 -17.82
N ARG A 192 30.90 -18.03 -17.47
CA ARG A 192 30.87 -19.51 -17.45
C ARG A 192 30.17 -20.09 -18.67
N TYR A 193 29.12 -19.41 -19.06
CA TYR A 193 28.32 -19.73 -20.22
C TYR A 193 27.79 -18.45 -20.83
N ASP A 194 27.37 -18.53 -22.08
CA ASP A 194 26.61 -17.50 -22.75
C ASP A 194 25.55 -18.15 -23.65
N TYR A 195 24.40 -17.50 -23.76
CA TYR A 195 23.26 -17.95 -24.55
C TYR A 195 23.03 -16.96 -25.69
N ALA A 196 23.25 -17.43 -26.92
CA ALA A 196 22.94 -16.67 -28.11
C ALA A 196 21.61 -17.15 -28.70
N LEU A 197 20.61 -16.27 -28.71
CA LEU A 197 19.29 -16.52 -29.29
C LEU A 197 18.95 -15.43 -30.30
N GLY A 198 18.32 -15.82 -31.41
CA GLY A 198 17.89 -14.86 -32.42
C GLY A 198 17.44 -15.52 -33.71
N GLN A 199 17.36 -14.69 -34.75
CA GLN A 199 16.94 -15.09 -36.09
C GLN A 199 17.95 -14.61 -37.12
N LEU A 200 18.30 -15.50 -38.06
CA LEU A 200 19.17 -15.16 -39.19
C LEU A 200 18.32 -15.02 -40.44
N LYS A 201 18.48 -13.91 -41.16
CA LYS A 201 17.87 -13.72 -42.47
C LYS A 201 18.59 -14.58 -43.50
N LEU A 202 17.83 -15.37 -44.24
CA LEU A 202 18.34 -16.23 -45.30
C LEU A 202 17.89 -15.69 -46.67
N PRO A 203 18.67 -15.93 -47.74
CA PRO A 203 18.25 -15.59 -49.09
C PRO A 203 16.94 -16.29 -49.47
N ASP A 204 16.13 -15.63 -50.30
CA ASP A 204 14.86 -16.20 -50.75
C ASP A 204 15.05 -17.53 -51.48
N GLY A 205 14.19 -18.51 -51.14
CA GLY A 205 14.25 -19.86 -51.71
C GLY A 205 15.42 -20.72 -51.24
N PHE A 206 16.26 -20.24 -50.31
CA PHE A 206 17.34 -21.01 -49.71
C PHE A 206 16.82 -21.93 -48.60
N THR A 207 17.08 -23.23 -48.73
CA THR A 207 16.71 -24.23 -47.73
C THR A 207 17.96 -24.65 -46.94
N PRO A 208 18.10 -24.22 -45.67
CA PRO A 208 19.26 -24.56 -44.86
C PRO A 208 19.20 -26.03 -44.42
N LYS A 209 20.35 -26.72 -44.47
CA LYS A 209 20.48 -28.15 -44.12
C LYS A 209 21.47 -28.37 -42.99
N VAL A 210 22.62 -27.72 -43.06
CA VAL A 210 23.72 -27.87 -42.08
C VAL A 210 24.16 -26.49 -41.64
N VAL A 211 24.38 -26.32 -40.34
CA VAL A 211 24.96 -25.12 -39.76
C VAL A 211 26.28 -25.47 -39.09
N VAL A 212 27.34 -24.83 -39.56
CA VAL A 212 28.66 -24.84 -38.95
C VAL A 212 28.78 -23.59 -38.09
N LEU A 213 28.90 -23.80 -36.78
CA LEU A 213 29.16 -22.77 -35.80
C LEU A 213 30.64 -22.69 -35.50
N ARG A 214 31.17 -21.46 -35.38
CA ARG A 214 32.51 -21.21 -34.86
C ARG A 214 32.49 -20.06 -33.87
N VAL A 215 33.26 -20.19 -32.81
CA VAL A 215 33.52 -19.09 -31.87
C VAL A 215 34.90 -18.54 -32.14
N MET A 216 34.98 -17.24 -32.42
CA MET A 216 36.19 -16.52 -32.74
C MET A 216 36.56 -15.59 -31.58
N ASP A 217 37.85 -15.46 -31.26
CA ASP A 217 38.32 -14.45 -30.31
C ASP A 217 38.53 -13.07 -30.97
N GLY A 218 38.96 -12.08 -30.18
CA GLY A 218 39.24 -10.73 -30.68
C GLY A 218 40.32 -10.66 -31.78
N ASN A 219 41.18 -11.68 -31.89
CA ASN A 219 42.22 -11.81 -32.90
C ASN A 219 41.78 -12.65 -34.09
N GLN A 220 40.48 -12.94 -34.23
CA GLN A 220 39.91 -13.81 -35.27
C GLN A 220 40.51 -15.23 -35.27
N LYS A 221 40.97 -15.72 -34.11
CA LYS A 221 41.38 -17.11 -33.95
C LYS A 221 40.18 -17.94 -33.50
N GLN A 222 39.98 -19.07 -34.16
CA GLN A 222 38.91 -20.01 -33.82
C GLN A 222 39.24 -20.71 -32.49
N GLN A 223 38.32 -20.61 -31.54
CA GLN A 223 38.43 -21.23 -30.22
C GLN A 223 37.55 -22.48 -30.10
N ALA A 224 36.39 -22.47 -30.74
CA ALA A 224 35.47 -23.61 -30.77
C ALA A 224 34.80 -23.74 -32.14
N MET A 225 34.39 -24.95 -32.50
CA MET A 225 33.61 -25.23 -33.70
C MET A 225 32.67 -26.39 -33.45
N ARG A 226 31.46 -26.36 -34.02
CA ARG A 226 30.54 -27.51 -33.99
C ARG A 226 29.57 -27.47 -35.18
N ILE A 227 29.15 -28.64 -35.63
CA ILE A 227 28.28 -28.80 -36.79
C ILE A 227 26.93 -29.35 -36.32
N TYR A 228 25.85 -28.78 -36.83
CA TYR A 228 24.48 -29.16 -36.50
C TYR A 228 23.65 -29.30 -37.76
N TYR A 229 22.72 -30.24 -37.76
CA TYR A 229 21.71 -30.37 -38.81
C TYR A 229 20.50 -29.51 -38.47
N VAL A 230 19.96 -28.81 -39.47
CA VAL A 230 18.74 -28.03 -39.32
C VAL A 230 17.55 -28.99 -39.33
N ARG A 231 16.76 -28.93 -38.25
CA ARG A 231 15.52 -29.71 -38.15
C ARG A 231 14.39 -28.95 -38.84
N ASN A 232 13.45 -29.70 -39.41
CA ASN A 232 12.21 -29.15 -39.96
C ASN A 232 11.30 -28.64 -38.84
#